data_AF-A0A0N0LSG7-F1
#
_entry.id   AF-A0A0N0LSG7-F1
#
_cell.length_a   1.000
_cell.length_b   1.000
_cell.length_c   1.000
_cell.angle_alpha   90.00
_cell.angle_beta   90.00
_cell.angle_gamma   90.00
#
_symmetry.space_group_name_H-M   'P 1'
#
loop_
_entity.id
_entity.type
_entity.pdbx_description
1 polymer ?
#
loop_
_entity_poly.entity_id
_entity_poly.type
_entity_poly.pdbx_seq_one_letter_code
_entity_poly.pdbx_strand_id
1 'polypeptide(L)'
;MGNRCVILNKDKTKGIYQHWNGGRDSIEPLLKVAKEEYELNKDSFDFEPFNAVLEVSEKVFEGDVLDLNSIKSFDVGDNGVYIVDNKFKIVGREDFSGEEQDSHNPKRMELYISLSYHLGSVKTESIMEKIDKYKRTENE
;
A
#
# COMPACT_ATOMS: atom_id res chain seq x y z
N MET A 1 13.02 7.41 12.11
CA MET A 1 11.65 8.00 12.02
C MET A 1 10.86 7.06 11.13
N GLY A 2 9.73 6.55 11.62
CA GLY A 2 8.93 5.59 10.87
C GLY A 2 8.02 6.29 9.86
N ASN A 3 7.72 5.62 8.76
CA ASN A 3 6.60 5.98 7.88
C ASN A 3 5.59 4.82 7.94
N ARG A 4 4.96 4.69 9.11
CA ARG A 4 4.23 3.48 9.50
C ARG A 4 2.73 3.70 9.48
N CYS A 5 1.96 2.66 9.23
CA CYS A 5 0.51 2.67 9.41
C CYS A 5 -0.03 1.28 9.73
N VAL A 6 -1.33 1.25 10.06
CA VAL A 6 -2.14 0.03 10.05
C VAL A 6 -3.25 0.17 9.01
N ILE A 7 -3.47 -0.87 8.21
CA ILE A 7 -4.60 -0.96 7.28
C ILE A 7 -5.54 -2.03 7.81
N LEU A 8 -6.79 -1.65 8.12
CA LEU A 8 -7.84 -2.56 8.56
C LEU A 8 -8.87 -2.76 7.47
N ASN A 9 -9.44 -3.96 7.38
CA ASN A 9 -10.68 -4.14 6.64
C ASN A 9 -11.84 -3.43 7.36
N LYS A 10 -12.94 -3.18 6.65
CA LYS A 10 -14.09 -2.42 7.16
C LYS A 10 -14.66 -2.96 8.48
N ASP A 11 -14.68 -4.28 8.62
CA ASP A 11 -15.22 -4.95 9.81
C ASP A 11 -14.20 -5.03 10.96
N LYS A 12 -12.97 -4.53 10.74
CA LYS A 12 -11.84 -4.56 11.68
C LYS A 12 -11.50 -5.96 12.19
N THR A 13 -11.67 -6.95 11.32
CA THR A 13 -11.38 -8.35 11.60
C THR A 13 -10.02 -8.81 11.09
N LYS A 14 -9.42 -8.07 10.16
CA LYS A 14 -8.09 -8.29 9.60
C LYS A 14 -7.34 -6.96 9.57
N GLY A 15 -6.04 -7.02 9.87
CA GLY A 15 -5.16 -5.86 9.81
C GLY A 15 -3.85 -6.17 9.10
N ILE A 16 -3.25 -5.14 8.54
CA ILE A 16 -1.91 -5.15 7.95
C ILE A 16 -1.12 -4.05 8.66
N TYR A 17 0.01 -4.41 9.26
CA TYR A 17 0.99 -3.44 9.73
C TYR A 17 2.00 -3.18 8.62
N GLN A 18 2.30 -1.91 8.40
CA GLN A 18 3.24 -1.49 7.39
C GLN A 18 4.32 -0.62 8.01
N HIS A 19 5.58 -1.07 7.91
CA HIS A 19 6.69 -0.43 8.59
C HIS A 19 7.30 0.77 7.82
N TRP A 20 7.05 0.85 6.50
CA TRP A 20 7.43 1.96 5.62
C TRP A 20 6.37 2.20 4.53
N ASN A 21 6.26 3.44 4.04
CA ASN A 21 5.25 3.85 3.05
C ASN A 21 3.81 3.83 3.56
N GLY A 22 3.61 4.18 4.84
CA GLY A 22 2.29 4.28 5.47
C GLY A 22 1.52 5.58 5.16
N GLY A 23 2.11 6.52 4.44
CA GLY A 23 1.47 7.75 3.99
C GLY A 23 0.34 7.51 3.00
N ARG A 24 -0.69 8.37 3.00
CA ARG A 24 -1.84 8.25 2.09
C ARG A 24 -1.41 8.29 0.62
N ASP A 25 -0.37 9.07 0.30
CA ASP A 25 0.29 9.12 -1.01
C ASP A 25 0.87 7.78 -1.50
N SER A 26 0.95 6.78 -0.61
CA SER A 26 1.41 5.42 -0.88
C SER A 26 0.28 4.38 -0.71
N ILE A 27 -0.57 4.56 0.30
CA ILE A 27 -1.71 3.66 0.55
C ILE A 27 -2.77 3.74 -0.55
N GLU A 28 -3.13 4.92 -1.05
CA GLU A 28 -4.11 5.02 -2.13
C GLU A 28 -3.65 4.33 -3.42
N PRO A 29 -2.40 4.54 -3.90
CA PRO A 29 -1.83 3.75 -5.00
C PRO A 29 -1.81 2.24 -4.73
N LEU A 30 -1.43 1.81 -3.52
CA LEU A 30 -1.42 0.39 -3.15
C LEU A 30 -2.82 -0.23 -3.28
N LEU A 31 -3.85 0.44 -2.77
CA LEU A 31 -5.23 -0.02 -2.86
C LEU A 31 -5.72 -0.11 -4.31
N LYS A 32 -5.25 0.80 -5.17
CA LYS A 32 -5.57 0.77 -6.60
C LYS A 32 -4.94 -0.43 -7.29
N VAL A 33 -3.65 -0.72 -7.04
CA VAL A 33 -2.99 -1.90 -7.60
C VAL A 33 -3.65 -3.18 -7.06
N ALA A 34 -3.91 -3.27 -5.75
CA ALA A 34 -4.61 -4.41 -5.16
C ALA A 34 -6.00 -4.64 -5.78
N LYS A 35 -6.73 -3.57 -6.10
CA LYS A 35 -8.00 -3.66 -6.82
C LYS A 35 -7.84 -4.23 -8.22
N GLU A 36 -6.86 -3.73 -8.98
CA GLU A 36 -6.60 -4.19 -10.35
C GLU A 36 -6.21 -5.68 -10.36
N GLU A 37 -5.31 -6.09 -9.48
CA GLU A 37 -4.91 -7.50 -9.34
C GLU A 37 -6.09 -8.39 -8.93
N TYR A 38 -6.91 -7.94 -7.97
CA TYR A 38 -8.13 -8.65 -7.59
C TYR A 38 -9.12 -8.79 -8.75
N GLU A 39 -9.36 -7.72 -9.52
CA GLU A 39 -10.30 -7.75 -10.65
C GLU A 39 -9.84 -8.71 -11.76
N LEU A 40 -8.53 -8.85 -11.96
CA LEU A 40 -7.94 -9.77 -12.94
C LEU A 40 -7.97 -11.23 -12.48
N ASN A 41 -7.73 -11.51 -11.19
CA ASN A 41 -7.48 -12.87 -10.69
C ASN A 41 -8.19 -13.17 -9.35
N LYS A 42 -9.50 -12.94 -9.26
CA LYS A 42 -10.29 -13.05 -8.00
C LYS A 42 -10.12 -14.37 -7.25
N ASP A 43 -10.00 -15.46 -8.00
CA ASP A 43 -9.83 -16.82 -7.48
C ASP A 43 -8.51 -17.01 -6.73
N SER A 44 -7.46 -16.29 -7.14
CA SER A 44 -6.15 -16.29 -6.45
C SER A 44 -6.20 -15.65 -5.05
N PHE A 45 -7.27 -14.90 -4.76
CA PHE A 45 -7.47 -14.21 -3.48
C PHE A 45 -8.63 -14.79 -2.66
N ASP A 46 -9.05 -16.04 -2.93
CA ASP A 46 -10.20 -16.68 -2.29
C ASP A 46 -11.49 -15.86 -2.39
N PHE A 47 -11.64 -15.06 -3.45
CA PHE A 47 -12.71 -14.08 -3.64
C PHE A 47 -12.81 -13.00 -2.54
N GLU A 48 -11.81 -12.88 -1.67
CA GLU A 48 -11.77 -11.93 -0.56
C GLU A 48 -10.93 -10.69 -0.93
N PRO A 49 -11.53 -9.51 -1.16
CA PRO A 49 -10.81 -8.32 -1.65
C PRO A 49 -9.64 -7.90 -0.75
N PHE A 50 -9.77 -8.05 0.57
CA PHE A 50 -8.73 -7.66 1.51
C PHE A 50 -7.48 -8.56 1.42
N ASN A 51 -7.60 -9.79 0.93
CA ASN A 51 -6.45 -10.66 0.69
C ASN A 51 -5.54 -10.09 -0.41
N ALA A 52 -6.09 -9.40 -1.41
CA ALA A 52 -5.29 -8.71 -2.44
C ALA A 52 -4.53 -7.51 -1.86
N VAL A 53 -5.13 -6.78 -0.92
CA VAL A 53 -4.44 -5.68 -0.20
C VAL A 53 -3.25 -6.23 0.58
N LEU A 54 -3.45 -7.33 1.31
CA LEU A 54 -2.40 -8.02 2.05
C LEU A 54 -1.28 -8.47 1.11
N GLU A 55 -1.59 -9.19 0.04
CA GLU A 55 -0.57 -9.74 -0.84
C GLU A 55 0.28 -8.65 -1.51
N VAL A 56 -0.35 -7.58 -2.00
CA VAL A 56 0.38 -6.44 -2.59
C VAL A 56 1.24 -5.76 -1.54
N SER A 57 0.71 -5.55 -0.32
CA SER A 57 1.47 -4.93 0.76
C SER A 57 2.67 -5.78 1.18
N GLU A 58 2.50 -7.09 1.31
CA GLU A 58 3.55 -8.04 1.70
C GLU A 58 4.67 -8.05 0.64
N LYS A 59 4.31 -8.24 -0.63
CA LYS A 59 5.28 -8.35 -1.73
C LYS A 59 6.05 -7.07 -2.01
N VAL A 60 5.40 -5.91 -1.86
CA VAL A 60 5.98 -4.62 -2.27
C VAL A 60 6.64 -3.89 -1.12
N PHE A 61 6.08 -3.99 0.08
CA PHE A 61 6.49 -3.16 1.22
C PHE A 61 6.70 -3.94 2.51
N GLU A 62 6.77 -5.27 2.44
CA GLU A 62 7.00 -6.13 3.61
C GLU A 62 5.92 -5.91 4.69
N GLY A 63 4.67 -5.69 4.26
CA GLY A 63 3.55 -5.56 5.17
C GLY A 63 3.23 -6.87 5.87
N ASP A 64 3.01 -6.81 7.18
CA ASP A 64 2.76 -7.97 8.03
C ASP A 64 1.29 -8.08 8.42
N VAL A 65 0.77 -9.31 8.47
CA VAL A 65 -0.58 -9.56 9.01
C VAL A 65 -0.60 -9.24 10.51
N LEU A 66 -1.56 -8.43 10.93
CA LEU A 66 -1.91 -8.27 12.34
C LEU A 66 -3.06 -9.19 12.71
N ASP A 67 -2.87 -9.97 13.78
CA ASP A 67 -3.96 -10.72 14.38
C ASP A 67 -4.94 -9.79 15.14
N LEU A 68 -6.17 -10.29 15.32
CA LEU A 68 -7.26 -9.58 15.99
C LEU A 68 -6.95 -9.07 17.40
N ASN A 69 -6.10 -9.80 18.13
CA ASN A 69 -5.74 -9.45 19.50
C ASN A 69 -4.71 -8.32 19.51
N SER A 70 -3.83 -8.30 18.52
CA SER A 70 -2.75 -7.33 18.35
C SER A 70 -3.25 -5.97 17.88
N ILE A 71 -4.34 -5.92 17.08
CA ILE A 71 -4.92 -4.67 16.54
C ILE A 71 -5.25 -3.66 17.65
N LYS A 72 -5.68 -4.11 18.84
CA LYS A 72 -6.10 -3.22 19.94
C LYS A 72 -4.96 -2.61 20.74
N SER A 73 -3.75 -3.15 20.63
CA SER A 73 -2.59 -2.77 21.45
C SER A 73 -1.39 -2.31 20.63
N PHE A 74 -1.54 -2.21 19.31
CA PHE A 74 -0.44 -1.91 18.41
C PHE A 74 -0.12 -0.42 18.39
N ASP A 75 1.17 -0.08 18.33
CA ASP A 75 1.61 1.27 17.96
C ASP A 75 1.24 1.50 16.49
N VAL A 76 0.17 2.26 16.25
CA VAL A 76 -0.37 2.56 14.92
C VAL A 76 0.59 3.36 14.04
N GLY A 77 1.70 3.84 14.62
CA GLY A 77 2.73 4.56 13.92
C GLY A 77 2.30 5.96 13.50
N ASP A 78 3.07 6.54 12.59
CA ASP A 78 3.04 7.98 12.33
C ASP A 78 1.88 8.40 11.40
N ASN A 79 1.26 7.46 10.67
CA ASN A 79 0.11 7.71 9.79
C ASN A 79 -1.22 7.12 10.31
N GLY A 80 -1.23 6.55 11.52
CA GLY A 80 -2.42 5.99 12.14
C GLY A 80 -3.03 4.82 11.37
N VAL A 81 -4.35 4.71 11.42
CA VAL A 81 -5.12 3.58 10.89
C VAL A 81 -5.95 3.99 9.68
N TYR A 82 -5.89 3.19 8.61
CA TYR A 82 -6.79 3.27 7.46
C TYR A 82 -7.84 2.17 7.55
N ILE A 83 -9.12 2.51 7.44
CA ILE A 83 -10.22 1.53 7.35
C ILE A 83 -10.64 1.43 5.89
N VAL A 84 -10.54 0.23 5.31
CA VAL A 84 -10.73 -0.01 3.87
C VAL A 84 -11.93 -0.92 3.62
N ASP A 85 -12.78 -0.56 2.66
CA ASP A 85 -13.93 -1.37 2.25
C ASP A 85 -13.61 -2.37 1.12
N ASN A 86 -14.57 -3.25 0.84
CA ASN A 86 -14.46 -4.27 -0.23
C ASN A 86 -14.41 -3.68 -1.65
N LYS A 87 -14.46 -2.35 -1.80
CA LYS A 87 -14.26 -1.62 -3.06
C LYS A 87 -12.89 -0.93 -3.10
N PHE A 88 -11.98 -1.31 -2.19
CA PHE A 88 -10.63 -0.77 -2.07
C PHE A 88 -10.61 0.74 -1.78
N LYS A 89 -11.63 1.25 -1.07
CA LYS A 89 -11.71 2.65 -0.67
C LYS A 89 -11.41 2.81 0.81
N ILE A 90 -10.63 3.83 1.15
CA ILE A 90 -10.50 4.30 2.53
C ILE A 90 -11.84 4.93 2.93
N VAL A 91 -12.53 4.33 3.88
CA VAL A 91 -13.84 4.75 4.40
C VAL A 91 -13.76 5.32 5.82
N GLY A 92 -12.59 5.23 6.46
CA GLY A 92 -12.36 5.78 7.79
C GLY A 92 -10.88 5.94 8.10
N ARG A 93 -10.60 6.80 9.08
CA ARG A 93 -9.27 7.03 9.66
C ARG A 93 -9.40 7.04 11.18
N GLU A 94 -8.45 6.40 11.85
CA GLU A 94 -8.34 6.39 13.31
C GLU A 94 -6.90 6.68 13.72
N ASP A 95 -6.71 7.15 14.95
CA ASP A 95 -5.40 7.39 15.57
C ASP A 95 -4.42 8.20 14.70
N PHE A 96 -4.95 9.14 13.92
CA PHE A 96 -4.20 10.07 13.09
C PHE A 96 -4.61 11.51 13.39
N SER A 97 -3.64 12.35 13.74
CA SER A 97 -3.85 13.76 14.08
C SER A 97 -2.91 14.71 13.32
N GLY A 98 -2.11 14.18 12.40
CA GLY A 98 -1.14 14.93 11.60
C GLY A 98 -1.71 15.37 10.24
N GLU A 99 -0.82 15.91 9.42
CA GLU A 99 -1.08 16.20 8.01
C GLU A 99 -0.77 14.99 7.15
N GLU A 100 -1.58 14.75 6.12
CA GLU A 100 -1.35 13.65 5.18
C GLU A 100 -0.02 13.86 4.45
N GLN A 101 0.77 12.80 4.34
CA GLN A 101 1.98 12.80 3.54
C GLN A 101 1.63 13.01 2.05
N ASP A 102 2.33 13.92 1.39
CA ASP A 102 2.21 14.22 -0.05
C ASP A 102 3.60 14.34 -0.71
N SER A 103 4.53 13.50 -0.25
CA SER A 103 5.92 13.50 -0.72
C SER A 103 6.12 12.67 -1.98
N HIS A 104 5.22 11.70 -2.21
CA HIS A 104 5.24 10.82 -3.36
C HIS A 104 4.24 11.30 -4.42
N ASN A 105 4.68 11.31 -5.68
CA ASN A 105 3.74 11.47 -6.80
C ASN A 105 2.86 10.21 -6.91
N PRO A 106 1.53 10.29 -6.78
CA PRO A 106 0.68 9.10 -6.69
C PRO A 106 0.77 8.18 -7.92
N LYS A 107 0.87 8.74 -9.13
CA LYS A 107 1.00 7.94 -10.36
C LYS A 107 2.34 7.22 -10.46
N ARG A 108 3.41 7.87 -9.98
CA ARG A 108 4.73 7.26 -9.93
C ARG A 108 4.77 6.14 -8.90
N MET A 109 4.14 6.33 -7.75
CA MET A 109 4.02 5.32 -6.71
C MET A 109 3.19 4.13 -7.19
N GLU A 110 2.06 4.37 -7.84
CA GLU A 110 1.24 3.32 -8.47
C GLU A 110 2.05 2.49 -9.47
N LEU A 111 2.82 3.15 -10.36
CA LEU A 111 3.70 2.46 -11.30
C LEU A 111 4.77 1.64 -10.58
N TYR A 112 5.40 2.19 -9.54
CA TYR A 112 6.38 1.47 -8.74
C TYR A 112 5.77 0.22 -8.09
N ILE A 113 4.60 0.34 -7.46
CA ILE A 113 3.93 -0.77 -6.78
C ILE A 113 3.56 -1.86 -7.78
N SER A 114 2.96 -1.49 -8.92
CA SER A 114 2.61 -2.44 -9.98
C SER A 114 3.85 -3.19 -10.51
N LEU A 115 4.93 -2.48 -10.84
CA LEU A 115 6.16 -3.11 -11.29
C LEU A 115 6.79 -4.00 -10.20
N SER A 116 6.85 -3.53 -8.95
CA SER A 116 7.44 -4.28 -7.83
C SER A 116 6.66 -5.55 -7.53
N TYR A 117 5.33 -5.51 -7.62
CA TYR A 117 4.48 -6.67 -7.43
C TYR A 117 4.76 -7.77 -8.47
N HIS A 118 4.97 -7.39 -9.74
CA HIS A 118 5.18 -8.34 -10.84
C HIS A 118 6.64 -8.75 -11.05
N LEU A 119 7.59 -7.86 -10.77
CA LEU A 119 9.00 -8.01 -11.15
C LEU A 119 9.97 -8.04 -9.95
N GLY A 120 9.48 -7.74 -8.74
CA GLY A 120 10.31 -7.52 -7.56
C GLY A 120 10.97 -6.12 -7.53
N SER A 121 11.41 -5.71 -6.34
CA SER A 121 11.95 -4.37 -6.07
C SER A 121 13.22 -4.07 -6.88
N VAL A 122 14.20 -4.98 -6.90
CA VAL A 122 15.48 -4.80 -7.61
C VAL A 122 15.28 -4.50 -9.10
N LYS A 123 14.37 -5.22 -9.76
CA LYS A 123 14.11 -5.00 -11.19
C LYS A 123 13.37 -3.68 -11.41
N THR A 124 12.44 -3.37 -10.52
CA THR A 124 11.65 -2.14 -10.56
C THR A 124 12.53 -0.91 -10.40
N GLU A 125 13.43 -0.90 -9.43
CA GLU A 125 14.39 0.19 -9.21
C GLU A 125 15.19 0.47 -10.50
N SER A 126 15.73 -0.57 -11.13
CA SER A 126 16.46 -0.44 -12.40
C SER A 126 15.61 0.14 -13.54
N ILE A 127 14.31 -0.18 -13.59
CA ILE A 127 13.39 0.36 -14.60
C ILE A 127 13.10 1.85 -14.31
N MET A 128 12.82 2.18 -13.05
CA MET A 128 12.51 3.54 -12.63
C MET A 128 13.70 4.50 -12.87
N GLU A 129 14.92 4.05 -12.60
CA GLU A 129 16.15 4.80 -12.91
C GLU A 129 16.28 5.08 -14.41
N LYS A 130 15.97 4.12 -15.27
CA LYS A 130 16.00 4.30 -16.73
C LYS A 130 14.95 5.31 -17.20
N ILE A 131 13.75 5.27 -16.64
CA ILE A 131 12.68 6.23 -16.94
C ILE A 131 13.14 7.65 -16.56
N ASP A 132 13.75 7.82 -15.39
CA ASP A 132 14.25 9.12 -14.94
C ASP A 132 15.38 9.65 -15.81
N LYS A 133 16.30 8.77 -16.22
CA LYS A 133 17.38 9.12 -17.14
C LYS A 133 16.84 9.57 -18.50
N TYR A 134 15.86 8.85 -19.05
CA TYR A 134 15.25 9.20 -20.33
C TYR A 134 14.55 10.57 -20.29
N LYS A 135 13.80 10.85 -19.21
CA LYS A 135 13.16 12.17 -19.02
C LYS A 135 14.15 13.32 -18.93
N ARG A 136 15.35 13.10 -18.35
CA ARG A 136 16.38 14.14 -18.31
C ARG A 136 16.92 14.45 -19.70
N THR A 137 17.15 13.42 -20.51
CA THR A 137 17.68 13.60 -21.88
C THR A 137 16.68 14.21 -22.88
N GLU A 138 15.37 14.16 -22.61
CA GLU A 138 14.37 14.85 -23.44
C GLU A 138 14.20 16.34 -23.10
N ASN A 139 14.70 16.78 -21.95
CA ASN A 139 14.61 18.18 -21.49
C ASN A 139 15.93 18.96 -21.68
N GLU A 140 16.93 18.35 -22.31
CA GLU A 140 18.21 18.95 -22.74
C GLU A 140 18.20 19.20 -24.25
#